data_AF-B9ACX4-F1
#
_entry.id   AF-B9ACX4-F1
#
_cell.length_a   1.000
_cell.length_b   1.000
_cell.length_c   1.000
_cell.angle_alpha   90.00
_cell.angle_beta   90.00
_cell.angle_gamma   90.00
#
_symmetry.space_group_name_H-M   'P 1'
#
loop_
_entity.id
_entity.type
_entity.pdbx_description
1 polymer ?
#
loop_
_entity_poly.entity_id
_entity_poly.type
_entity_poly.pdbx_seq_one_letter_code
_entity_poly.pdbx_strand_id
1 'polypeptide(L)'
;MTIKVKKRNFLKKKKIKDIKKELGEYGELLQNKKNVEILEAEPDSFILVDGEPYIILIDEKPFPTLKAALANEIHGKKVTVDMGAIRFVSNGADIMSPGIVAADENINPGDIVLIIDETHGKPLAIGISLITGEEMVENDSGKAIETKHYVGDDIWNFEL
;
A
#
# COMPACT_ATOMS: atom_id res chain seq x y z
N MET A 1 -14.15 -0.02 11.25
CA MET A 1 -14.51 1.40 11.43
C MET A 1 -15.28 1.85 10.19
N THR A 2 -16.31 2.68 10.32
CA THR A 2 -17.09 3.12 9.15
C THR A 2 -16.44 4.35 8.52
N ILE A 3 -16.10 4.27 7.24
CA ILE A 3 -15.58 5.42 6.47
C ILE A 3 -16.73 6.41 6.22
N LYS A 4 -16.51 7.67 6.59
CA LYS A 4 -17.51 8.73 6.43
C LYS A 4 -17.06 9.75 5.39
N VAL A 5 -17.72 9.74 4.23
CA VAL A 5 -17.47 10.71 3.15
C VAL A 5 -17.95 12.10 3.54
N LYS A 6 -17.13 13.11 3.28
CA LYS A 6 -17.45 14.53 3.49
C LYS A 6 -17.60 15.30 2.18
N LYS A 7 -16.59 15.24 1.32
CA LYS A 7 -16.50 16.11 0.14
C LYS A 7 -15.70 15.44 -0.96
N ARG A 8 -16.01 15.76 -2.21
CA ARG A 8 -15.29 15.30 -3.40
C ARG A 8 -14.95 16.48 -4.30
N ASN A 9 -13.70 16.58 -4.75
CA ASN A 9 -13.26 17.66 -5.65
C ASN A 9 -12.15 17.17 -6.60
N PHE A 10 -12.03 17.77 -7.78
CA PHE A 10 -10.90 17.53 -8.67
C PHE A 10 -9.57 18.05 -8.09
N LEU A 11 -8.50 17.27 -8.26
CA LEU A 11 -7.15 17.65 -7.85
C LEU A 11 -6.46 18.54 -8.89
N LYS A 12 -5.75 19.55 -8.41
CA LYS A 12 -4.89 20.40 -9.25
C LYS A 12 -3.65 19.62 -9.70
N LYS A 13 -3.19 19.88 -10.94
CA LYS A 13 -1.99 19.24 -11.53
C LYS A 13 -0.75 19.26 -10.62
N LYS A 14 -0.52 20.36 -9.89
CA LYS A 14 0.59 20.48 -8.94
C LYS A 14 0.51 19.41 -7.84
N LYS A 15 -0.65 19.28 -7.19
CA LYS A 15 -0.85 18.31 -6.10
C LYS A 15 -0.71 16.87 -6.60
N ILE A 16 -1.22 16.57 -7.80
CA ILE A 16 -1.02 15.25 -8.44
C ILE A 16 0.48 14.94 -8.62
N LYS A 17 1.28 15.93 -9.05
CA LYS A 17 2.73 15.77 -9.21
C LYS A 17 3.42 15.52 -7.87
N ASP A 18 3.00 16.21 -6.81
CA ASP A 18 3.56 16.03 -5.47
C ASP A 18 3.25 14.62 -4.94
N ILE A 19 1.99 14.17 -5.05
CA ILE A 19 1.57 12.82 -4.65
C ILE A 19 2.35 11.74 -5.41
N LYS A 20 2.54 11.89 -6.72
CA LYS A 20 3.33 10.94 -7.52
C LYS A 20 4.76 10.81 -7.04
N LYS A 21 5.36 11.92 -6.60
CA LYS A 21 6.72 11.93 -6.10
C LYS A 21 6.82 11.16 -4.78
N GLU A 22 5.84 11.34 -3.90
CA GLU A 22 5.76 10.64 -2.61
C GLU A 22 5.48 9.14 -2.79
N LEU A 23 4.67 8.77 -3.79
CA LEU A 23 4.39 7.36 -4.14
C LEU A 23 5.58 6.61 -4.77
N GLY A 24 6.64 7.31 -5.20
CA GLY A 24 7.75 6.67 -5.90
C GLY A 24 7.29 5.91 -7.15
N GLU A 25 7.61 4.63 -7.23
CA GLU A 25 7.26 3.74 -8.36
C GLU A 25 5.73 3.61 -8.53
N TYR A 26 4.98 3.61 -7.43
CA TYR A 26 3.51 3.56 -7.44
C TYR A 26 2.86 4.83 -8.04
N GLY A 27 3.65 5.87 -8.33
CA GLY A 27 3.18 7.06 -9.04
C GLY A 27 2.65 6.77 -10.46
N GLU A 28 2.99 5.62 -11.04
CA GLU A 28 2.46 5.15 -12.33
C GLU A 28 0.93 4.98 -12.32
N LEU A 29 0.34 4.67 -11.17
CA LEU A 29 -1.12 4.57 -10.99
C LEU A 29 -1.86 5.85 -11.37
N LEU A 30 -1.19 6.99 -11.21
CA LEU A 30 -1.72 8.31 -11.53
C LEU A 30 -1.21 8.83 -12.90
N GLN A 31 -0.39 8.06 -13.62
CA GLN A 31 0.21 8.49 -14.88
C GLN A 31 -0.84 8.63 -15.99
N ASN A 32 -0.78 9.76 -16.70
CA ASN A 32 -1.68 10.10 -17.81
C ASN A 32 -3.19 10.08 -17.47
N LYS A 33 -3.56 10.01 -16.19
CA LYS A 33 -4.95 10.05 -15.74
C LYS A 33 -5.49 11.49 -15.80
N LYS A 34 -6.66 11.66 -16.41
CA LYS A 34 -7.31 12.97 -16.59
C LYS A 34 -8.27 13.30 -15.45
N ASN A 35 -9.03 12.32 -14.98
CA ASN A 35 -9.99 12.48 -13.90
C ASN A 35 -9.35 11.97 -12.60
N VAL A 36 -8.72 12.89 -11.89
CA VAL A 36 -8.13 12.61 -10.58
C VAL A 36 -8.78 13.52 -9.56
N GLU A 37 -9.41 12.93 -8.55
CA GLU A 37 -10.21 13.62 -7.54
C GLU A 37 -9.72 13.26 -6.15
N ILE A 38 -9.91 14.17 -5.20
CA ILE A 38 -9.78 13.88 -3.78
C ILE A 38 -11.17 13.67 -3.18
N LEU A 39 -11.34 12.56 -2.48
CA LEU A 39 -12.48 12.24 -1.65
C LEU A 39 -12.06 12.45 -0.20
N GLU A 40 -12.45 13.59 0.36
CA GLU A 40 -12.28 13.89 1.78
C GLU A 40 -13.21 12.98 2.59
N ALA A 41 -12.62 12.11 3.40
CA ALA A 41 -13.32 11.17 4.26
C ALA A 41 -12.63 11.06 5.62
N GLU A 42 -13.33 10.50 6.60
CA GLU A 42 -12.77 10.12 7.91
C GLU A 42 -12.71 8.58 8.03
N PRO A 43 -11.63 8.02 8.60
CA PRO A 43 -10.46 8.73 9.16
C PRO A 43 -9.53 9.31 8.08
N ASP A 44 -9.43 8.64 6.94
CA ASP A 44 -8.45 8.94 5.90
C ASP A 44 -9.12 9.31 4.58
N SER A 45 -8.47 10.16 3.81
CA SER A 45 -8.97 10.63 2.50
C SER A 45 -8.45 9.76 1.36
N PHE A 46 -9.21 9.68 0.28
CA PHE A 46 -8.85 8.89 -0.90
C PHE A 46 -8.55 9.78 -2.10
N ILE A 47 -7.71 9.29 -3.00
CA ILE A 47 -7.59 9.82 -4.35
C ILE A 47 -8.30 8.86 -5.29
N LEU A 48 -9.29 9.39 -5.98
CA LEU A 48 -10.06 8.67 -6.96
C LEU A 48 -9.45 8.86 -8.35
N VAL A 49 -9.34 7.78 -9.11
CA VAL A 49 -9.01 7.79 -10.54
C VAL A 49 -10.22 7.26 -11.28
N ASP A 50 -10.82 8.11 -12.13
CA ASP A 50 -12.04 7.78 -12.87
C ASP A 50 -13.19 7.26 -11.96
N GLY A 51 -13.24 7.74 -10.71
CA GLY A 51 -14.24 7.38 -9.71
C GLY A 51 -13.85 6.25 -8.74
N GLU A 52 -12.75 5.55 -9.01
CA GLU A 52 -12.30 4.40 -8.21
C GLU A 52 -11.20 4.79 -7.21
N PRO A 53 -11.20 4.27 -5.96
CA PRO A 53 -10.22 4.61 -4.93
C PRO A 53 -8.86 3.99 -5.21
N TYR A 54 -7.96 4.77 -5.82
CA TYR A 54 -6.64 4.30 -6.23
C TYR A 54 -5.57 4.47 -5.15
N ILE A 55 -5.62 5.58 -4.42
CA ILE A 55 -4.65 5.93 -3.38
C ILE A 55 -5.40 6.28 -2.10
N ILE A 56 -4.87 5.86 -0.95
CA ILE A 56 -5.31 6.28 0.38
C ILE A 56 -4.28 7.23 1.00
N LEU A 57 -4.72 8.27 1.70
CA LEU A 57 -3.88 9.21 2.44
C LEU A 57 -3.92 8.89 3.94
N ILE A 58 -2.98 8.08 4.41
CA ILE A 58 -2.86 7.69 5.83
C ILE A 58 -1.79 8.57 6.47
N ASP A 59 -2.13 9.28 7.55
CA ASP A 59 -1.23 10.26 8.20
C ASP A 59 -0.65 11.26 7.18
N GLU A 60 -1.50 11.74 6.27
CA GLU A 60 -1.15 12.61 5.13
C GLU A 60 -0.19 12.02 4.07
N LYS A 61 0.26 10.77 4.24
CA LYS A 61 1.13 10.08 3.27
C LYS A 61 0.31 9.22 2.29
N PRO A 62 0.64 9.24 0.99
CA PRO A 62 -0.08 8.46 -0.01
C PRO A 62 0.40 7.01 -0.07
N PHE A 63 -0.55 6.07 -0.11
CA PHE A 63 -0.32 4.64 -0.34
C PHE A 63 -1.24 4.12 -1.45
N PRO A 64 -0.78 3.23 -2.34
CA PRO A 64 -1.66 2.54 -3.27
C PRO A 64 -2.69 1.71 -2.49
N THR A 65 -3.95 1.67 -2.97
CA THR A 65 -4.91 0.69 -2.46
C THR A 65 -4.58 -0.69 -3.03
N LEU A 66 -4.86 -1.76 -2.29
CA LEU A 66 -4.67 -3.12 -2.80
C LEU A 66 -5.57 -3.40 -4.01
N LYS A 67 -6.78 -2.83 -4.07
CA LYS A 67 -7.64 -2.91 -5.25
C LYS A 67 -6.97 -2.31 -6.49
N ALA A 68 -6.33 -1.14 -6.35
CA ALA A 68 -5.56 -0.56 -7.45
C ALA A 68 -4.32 -1.39 -7.80
N ALA A 69 -3.64 -1.96 -6.81
CA ALA A 69 -2.50 -2.85 -7.01
C ALA A 69 -2.84 -4.18 -7.69
N LEU A 70 -4.06 -4.68 -7.52
CA LEU A 70 -4.53 -5.88 -8.20
C LEU A 70 -5.08 -5.58 -9.60
N ALA A 71 -5.71 -4.43 -9.79
CA ALA A 71 -6.29 -4.03 -11.08
C ALA A 71 -5.26 -3.56 -12.11
N ASN A 72 -4.04 -3.23 -11.67
CA ASN A 72 -2.95 -2.77 -12.52
C ASN A 72 -1.75 -3.69 -12.32
N GLU A 73 -0.98 -3.96 -13.39
CA GLU A 73 0.33 -4.62 -13.25
C GLU A 73 1.31 -3.63 -12.61
N ILE A 74 1.33 -3.55 -11.28
CA ILE A 74 2.22 -2.63 -10.57
C ILE A 74 3.62 -3.24 -10.41
N HIS A 75 4.63 -2.46 -10.77
CA HIS A 75 6.05 -2.79 -10.61
C HIS A 75 6.65 -2.21 -9.31
N GLY A 76 5.95 -2.40 -8.19
CA GLY A 76 6.42 -1.95 -6.87
C GLY A 76 7.34 -2.97 -6.21
N LYS A 77 8.06 -2.52 -5.18
CA LYS A 77 8.92 -3.35 -4.31
C LYS A 77 8.11 -4.40 -3.56
N LYS A 78 8.55 -5.65 -3.61
CA LYS A 78 7.83 -6.81 -3.07
C LYS A 78 8.57 -7.45 -1.90
N VAL A 79 7.77 -7.91 -0.94
CA VAL A 79 8.20 -8.75 0.17
C VAL A 79 7.30 -9.98 0.20
N THR A 80 7.91 -11.16 0.15
CA THR A 80 7.22 -12.44 0.16
C THR A 80 7.20 -13.00 1.57
N VAL A 81 6.01 -13.34 2.06
CA VAL A 81 5.84 -13.98 3.37
C VAL A 81 5.48 -15.45 3.24
N ASP A 82 5.85 -16.24 4.25
CA ASP A 82 5.47 -17.65 4.32
C ASP A 82 3.97 -17.86 4.54
N MET A 83 3.49 -19.08 4.28
CA MET A 83 2.08 -19.45 4.48
C MET A 83 1.59 -19.28 5.94
N GLY A 84 2.46 -19.41 6.94
CA GLY A 84 2.13 -19.26 8.35
C GLY A 84 1.88 -17.81 8.77
N ALA A 85 2.52 -16.85 8.09
CA ALA A 85 2.38 -15.42 8.31
C ALA A 85 1.06 -14.86 7.75
N ILE A 86 0.51 -15.46 6.68
CA ILE A 86 -0.68 -14.95 5.96
C ILE A 86 -1.83 -14.59 6.91
N ARG A 87 -2.16 -15.47 7.86
CA ARG A 87 -3.27 -15.23 8.80
C ARG A 87 -3.05 -13.97 9.65
N PHE A 88 -1.81 -13.61 9.95
CA PHE A 88 -1.49 -12.43 10.74
C PHE A 88 -1.52 -11.18 9.87
N VAL A 89 -0.98 -11.26 8.65
CA VAL A 89 -1.03 -10.18 7.65
C VAL A 89 -2.47 -9.78 7.34
N SER A 90 -3.34 -10.76 7.06
CA SER A 90 -4.76 -10.53 6.79
C SER A 90 -5.57 -10.05 8.01
N ASN A 91 -4.97 -10.04 9.21
CA ASN A 91 -5.56 -9.46 10.41
C ASN A 91 -4.92 -8.10 10.76
N GLY A 92 -4.10 -7.53 9.87
CA GLY A 92 -3.47 -6.23 10.04
C GLY A 92 -2.26 -6.21 10.97
N ALA A 93 -1.67 -7.36 11.29
CA ALA A 93 -0.42 -7.38 12.05
C ALA A 93 0.73 -6.78 11.24
N ASP A 94 1.67 -6.15 11.94
CA ASP A 94 2.97 -5.81 11.37
C ASP A 94 3.74 -7.06 10.98
N ILE A 95 4.63 -6.93 9.99
CA ILE A 95 5.42 -8.07 9.51
C ILE A 95 6.71 -8.14 10.29
N MET A 96 6.98 -9.32 10.83
CA MET A 96 8.21 -9.65 11.54
C MET A 96 9.16 -10.37 10.57
N SER A 97 10.46 -10.12 10.67
CA SER A 97 11.47 -10.74 9.79
C SER A 97 11.36 -12.27 9.69
N PRO A 98 11.06 -13.02 10.78
CA PRO A 98 10.91 -14.49 10.71
C PRO A 98 9.84 -15.00 9.75
N GLY A 99 8.85 -14.17 9.42
CA GLY A 99 7.78 -14.54 8.48
C GLY A 99 8.08 -14.15 7.03
N ILE A 100 9.23 -13.54 6.75
CA ILE A 100 9.64 -13.10 5.42
C ILE A 100 10.59 -14.15 4.82
N VAL A 101 10.26 -14.63 3.62
CA VAL A 101 11.05 -15.65 2.91
C VAL A 101 11.85 -15.07 1.75
N ALA A 102 11.46 -13.90 1.24
CA ALA A 102 12.19 -13.16 0.22
C ALA A 102 11.79 -11.68 0.25
N ALA A 103 12.71 -10.80 -0.15
CA ALA A 103 12.45 -9.37 -0.33
C ALA A 103 13.30 -8.85 -1.50
N ASP A 104 12.80 -7.84 -2.21
CA ASP A 104 13.59 -7.18 -3.25
C ASP A 104 14.81 -6.45 -2.63
N GLU A 105 15.99 -6.66 -3.22
CA GLU A 105 17.27 -6.13 -2.69
C GLU A 105 17.33 -4.59 -2.65
N ASN A 106 16.53 -3.90 -3.47
CA ASN A 106 16.50 -2.43 -3.54
C ASN A 106 15.55 -1.79 -2.50
N ILE A 107 14.98 -2.57 -1.57
CA ILE A 107 14.18 -2.08 -0.46
C ILE A 107 15.07 -1.42 0.58
N ASN A 108 14.71 -0.19 0.94
CA ASN A 108 15.32 0.64 1.97
C ASN A 108 14.26 1.02 3.02
N PRO A 109 14.68 1.34 4.26
CA PRO A 109 13.78 1.88 5.27
C PRO A 109 13.00 3.10 4.76
N GLY A 110 11.69 3.12 4.98
CA GLY A 110 10.77 4.15 4.53
C GLY A 110 10.11 3.88 3.17
N ASP A 111 10.53 2.85 2.44
CA ASP A 111 9.90 2.46 1.18
C ASP A 111 8.50 1.87 1.40
N ILE A 112 7.60 2.14 0.44
CA ILE A 112 6.31 1.46 0.35
C ILE A 112 6.55 0.08 -0.29
N VAL A 113 6.07 -0.97 0.38
CA VAL A 113 6.25 -2.36 -0.06
C VAL A 113 4.92 -3.09 -0.21
N LEU A 114 4.83 -3.96 -1.22
CA LEU A 114 3.76 -4.92 -1.46
C LEU A 114 4.11 -6.23 -0.75
N ILE A 115 3.27 -6.65 0.20
CA ILE A 115 3.41 -7.93 0.89
C ILE A 115 2.63 -8.97 0.10
N ILE A 116 3.29 -10.03 -0.35
CA ILE A 116 2.71 -11.10 -1.17
C ILE A 116 2.91 -12.48 -0.52
N ASP A 117 2.08 -13.45 -0.88
CA ASP A 117 2.26 -14.84 -0.48
C ASP A 117 3.24 -15.61 -1.39
N GLU A 118 3.99 -16.56 -0.82
CA GLU A 118 4.94 -17.40 -1.56
C GLU A 118 4.30 -18.33 -2.61
N THR A 119 2.99 -18.61 -2.51
CA THR A 119 2.32 -19.60 -3.37
C THR A 119 1.74 -18.98 -4.64
N HIS A 120 1.02 -17.86 -4.51
CA HIS A 120 0.28 -17.23 -5.61
C HIS A 120 0.87 -15.87 -6.01
N GLY A 121 1.75 -15.29 -5.19
CA GLY A 121 2.33 -13.97 -5.42
C GLY A 121 1.31 -12.84 -5.42
N LYS A 122 0.15 -13.03 -4.76
CA LYS A 122 -0.91 -12.00 -4.72
C LYS A 122 -0.67 -11.02 -3.58
N PRO A 123 -0.83 -9.70 -3.82
CA PRO A 123 -0.79 -8.71 -2.75
C PRO A 123 -1.83 -8.99 -1.65
N LEU A 124 -1.33 -9.09 -0.41
CA LEU A 124 -2.10 -9.27 0.81
C LEU A 124 -2.15 -7.98 1.64
N ALA A 125 -1.08 -7.19 1.59
CA ALA A 125 -0.96 -5.94 2.34
C ALA A 125 -0.01 -4.95 1.64
N ILE A 126 -0.13 -3.70 2.07
CA ILE A 126 0.80 -2.60 1.81
C ILE A 126 1.37 -2.17 3.16
N GLY A 127 2.66 -1.91 3.20
CA GLY A 127 3.33 -1.42 4.40
C GLY A 127 4.49 -0.48 4.09
N ILE A 128 5.09 0.00 5.17
CA ILE A 128 6.33 0.77 5.13
C ILE A 128 7.46 -0.11 5.66
N SER A 129 8.52 -0.22 4.88
CA SER A 129 9.73 -0.90 5.33
C SER A 129 10.39 -0.18 6.50
N LEU A 130 10.82 -0.90 7.53
CA LEU A 130 11.59 -0.37 8.66
C LEU A 130 13.09 -0.68 8.56
N ILE A 131 13.46 -1.65 7.73
CA ILE A 131 14.82 -2.19 7.54
C ILE A 131 15.10 -2.38 6.04
N THR A 132 16.30 -2.80 5.64
CA THR A 132 16.58 -3.11 4.22
C THR A 132 15.98 -4.46 3.81
N GLY A 133 15.82 -4.70 2.51
CA GLY A 133 15.38 -6.00 1.99
C GLY A 133 16.30 -7.16 2.40
N GLU A 134 17.61 -6.91 2.44
CA GLU A 134 18.63 -7.86 2.93
C GLU A 134 18.39 -8.20 4.42
N GLU A 135 18.24 -7.18 5.27
CA GLU A 135 17.98 -7.36 6.69
C GLU A 135 16.65 -8.09 6.96
N MET A 136 15.64 -7.95 6.10
CA MET A 136 14.38 -8.68 6.23
C MET A 136 14.55 -10.20 6.13
N VAL A 137 15.46 -10.65 5.27
CA VAL A 137 15.70 -12.07 5.00
C VAL A 137 16.73 -12.66 5.96
N GLU A 138 17.74 -11.89 6.34
CA GLU A 138 18.82 -12.36 7.22
C GLU A 138 18.43 -12.40 8.71
N ASN A 139 17.54 -11.50 9.15
CA ASN A 139 17.19 -11.41 10.56
C ASN A 139 16.19 -12.50 11.00
N ASP A 140 16.49 -13.13 12.13
CA ASP A 140 15.63 -14.15 12.78
C ASP A 140 14.63 -13.58 13.79
N SER A 141 14.56 -12.25 13.90
CA SER A 141 13.73 -11.55 14.88
C SER A 141 13.58 -10.07 14.52
N GLY A 142 12.60 -9.40 15.15
CA GLY A 142 12.35 -7.97 14.95
C GLY A 142 11.25 -7.66 13.94
N LYS A 143 10.72 -6.44 14.05
CA LYS A 143 9.68 -5.93 13.14
C LYS A 143 10.35 -5.39 11.88
N ALA A 144 9.96 -5.91 10.72
CA ALA A 144 10.50 -5.55 9.43
C ALA A 144 9.65 -4.49 8.72
N ILE A 145 8.32 -4.58 8.84
CA ILE A 145 7.39 -3.74 8.07
C ILE A 145 6.26 -3.29 8.99
N GLU A 146 5.93 -2.01 8.93
CA GLU A 146 4.71 -1.47 9.53
C GLU A 146 3.55 -1.57 8.53
N THR A 147 2.50 -2.31 8.88
CA THR A 147 1.33 -2.55 8.02
C THR A 147 0.44 -1.31 7.96
N LYS A 148 0.09 -0.87 6.74
CA LYS A 148 -0.76 0.31 6.52
C LYS A 148 -2.13 -0.02 5.94
N HIS A 149 -2.20 -1.06 5.11
CA HIS A 149 -3.44 -1.49 4.47
C HIS A 149 -3.36 -2.98 4.17
N TYR A 150 -4.43 -3.75 4.39
CA TYR A 150 -4.46 -5.19 4.17
C TYR A 150 -5.81 -5.68 3.64
N VAL A 151 -5.82 -6.86 3.03
CA VAL A 151 -7.05 -7.50 2.56
C VAL A 151 -8.02 -7.69 3.72
N GLY A 152 -9.23 -7.16 3.59
CA GLY A 152 -10.29 -7.30 4.58
C GLY A 152 -10.40 -6.14 5.57
N ASP A 153 -9.51 -5.15 5.52
CA ASP A 153 -9.67 -3.92 6.30
C ASP A 153 -10.78 -3.01 5.77
N ASP A 154 -11.04 -1.90 6.47
CA ASP A 154 -12.10 -0.97 6.08
C ASP A 154 -11.81 -0.27 4.74
N ILE A 155 -10.53 -0.05 4.39
CA ILE A 155 -10.10 0.55 3.12
C ILE A 155 -10.37 -0.42 1.97
N TRP A 156 -10.08 -1.71 2.16
CA TRP A 156 -10.33 -2.78 1.20
C TRP A 156 -11.82 -2.94 0.95
N ASN A 157 -12.62 -2.95 2.02
CA ASN A 157 -14.07 -3.09 1.94
C ASN A 157 -14.78 -1.78 1.56
N PHE A 158 -14.05 -0.68 1.41
CA PHE A 158 -14.63 0.58 0.99
C PHE A 158 -15.18 0.45 -0.44
N GLU A 159 -16.45 0.83 -0.57
CA GLU A 159 -17.16 1.04 -1.82
C GLU A 159 -17.79 2.43 -1.75
N LEU A 160 -17.67 3.19 -2.84
CA LEU A 160 -18.10 4.60 -2.91
C LEU A 160 -19.62 4.75 -2.93
#